data_AF-A0A7L4P041-F1
#
_entry.id   AF-A0A7L4P041-F1
#
_cell.length_a   1.000
_cell.length_b   1.000
_cell.length_c   1.000
_cell.angle_alpha   90.00
_cell.angle_beta   90.00
_cell.angle_gamma   90.00
#
_symmetry.space_group_name_H-M   'P 1'
#
loop_
_entity.id
_entity.type
_entity.pdbx_description
1 polymer ?
#
loop_
_entity_poly.entity_id
_entity_poly.type
_entity_poly.pdbx_seq_one_letter_code
_entity_poly.pdbx_strand_id
1 'polypeptide(L)' 'MSVEACEIVFNYIMENFTIETQTKKLYPKAMQTLIKYHNLSFADSVSVEIMKLMNIHEIDSFDEDFDQEKGILRLH' A
#
# COMPACT_ATOMS: atom_id res chain seq x y z
N MET A 1 5.59 -19.57 10.85
CA MET A 1 5.36 -19.90 9.43
C MET A 1 6.55 -20.72 8.96
N SER A 2 6.34 -21.87 8.31
CA SER A 2 7.47 -22.65 7.77
C SER A 2 7.95 -22.02 6.45
N VAL A 3 9.16 -22.38 5.99
CA VAL A 3 9.69 -21.88 4.70
C VAL A 3 8.80 -22.33 3.55
N GLU A 4 8.28 -23.57 3.60
CA GLU A 4 7.36 -24.08 2.58
C GLU A 4 6.06 -23.27 2.53
N ALA A 5 5.52 -22.88 3.70
CA ALA A 5 4.33 -22.03 3.76
C ALA A 5 4.59 -20.64 3.15
N CYS A 6 5.78 -20.06 3.35
CA CYS A 6 6.15 -18.79 2.74
C CYS A 6 6.22 -18.91 1.20
N GLU A 7 6.80 -19.98 0.67
CA GLU A 7 6.92 -20.21 -0.76
C GLU A 7 5.54 -20.36 -1.43
N ILE A 8 4.62 -21.09 -0.80
CA ILE A 8 3.24 -21.24 -1.30
C ILE A 8 2.54 -19.88 -1.39
N VAL A 9 2.62 -19.07 -0.33
CA VAL A 9 2.01 -17.73 -0.30
C VAL A 9 2.65 -16.82 -1.34
N PHE A 10 3.97 -16.84 -1.46
CA PHE A 10 4.69 -16.04 -2.44
C PHE A 10 4.25 -16.37 -3.87
N ASN A 11 4.25 -17.66 -4.25
CA ASN A 11 3.85 -18.08 -5.58
C ASN A 11 2.39 -17.73 -5.87
N TYR A 12 1.50 -17.93 -4.89
CA TYR A 12 0.10 -17.53 -5.02
C TYR A 12 -0.06 -16.03 -5.28
N ILE A 13 0.68 -15.17 -4.55
CA ILE A 13 0.68 -13.72 -4.78
C ILE A 13 1.14 -13.39 -6.21
N MET A 14 2.25 -13.98 -6.65
CA MET A 14 2.83 -13.70 -7.96
C MET A 14 1.96 -14.17 -9.14
N GLU A 15 1.17 -15.23 -8.95
CA GLU A 15 0.33 -15.81 -10.01
C GLU A 15 -1.07 -15.19 -10.08
N ASN A 16 -1.61 -14.71 -8.96
CA ASN A 16 -3.02 -14.32 -8.86
C ASN A 16 -3.25 -12.81 -8.72
N PHE A 17 -2.20 -12.02 -8.48
CA PHE A 17 -2.33 -10.58 -8.29
C PHE A 17 -1.45 -9.79 -9.27
N THR A 18 -1.91 -8.59 -9.62
CA THR A 18 -1.09 -7.63 -10.35
C THR A 18 -0.10 -6.99 -9.38
N ILE A 19 1.21 -7.11 -9.70
CA ILE A 19 2.28 -6.54 -8.89
C ILE A 19 2.69 -5.19 -9.45
N GLU A 20 2.42 -4.13 -8.68
CA GLU A 20 2.76 -2.77 -9.06
C GLU A 20 4.15 -2.37 -8.54
N THR A 21 5.10 -2.19 -9.45
CA THR A 21 6.46 -1.73 -9.11
C THR A 21 6.60 -0.23 -9.33
N GLN A 22 7.06 0.49 -8.31
CA GLN A 22 7.18 1.95 -8.39
C GLN A 22 8.60 2.43 -8.69
N THR A 23 8.66 3.60 -9.34
CA THR A 23 9.92 4.31 -9.53
C THR A 23 10.17 5.28 -8.37
N LYS A 24 11.45 5.60 -8.12
CA LYS A 24 11.86 6.59 -7.11
C LYS A 24 11.23 7.98 -7.31
N LYS A 25 10.62 8.25 -8.46
CA LYS A 25 9.91 9.52 -8.76
C LYS A 25 8.70 9.75 -7.85
N LEU A 26 8.12 8.68 -7.28
CA LEU A 26 6.97 8.79 -6.38
C LEU A 26 7.35 9.23 -4.95
N TYR A 27 8.60 8.98 -4.54
CA TYR A 27 9.04 9.15 -3.15
C TYR A 27 8.97 10.58 -2.61
N PRO A 28 9.26 11.64 -3.40
CA PRO A 28 9.06 13.01 -2.92
C PRO A 28 7.59 13.30 -2.55
N LYS A 29 6.62 12.74 -3.28
CA LYS A 29 5.19 12.86 -2.94
C LYS A 29 4.83 12.04 -1.71
N ALA A 30 5.34 10.81 -1.63
CA ALA A 30 5.14 9.97 -0.45
C ALA A 30 5.68 10.63 0.83
N MET A 31 6.81 11.34 0.73
CA MET A 31 7.35 12.13 1.84
C MET A 31 6.42 13.29 2.25
N GLN A 32 5.78 13.97 1.29
CA GLN A 32 4.78 15.00 1.58
C GLN A 32 3.55 14.41 2.28
N THR A 33 3.11 13.23 1.83
CA THR A 33 1.99 12.49 2.45
C THR A 33 2.32 12.05 3.86
N LEU A 34 3.53 11.54 4.10
CA LEU A 34 4.03 11.20 5.44
C LEU A 34 3.98 12.42 6.38
N ILE A 35 4.49 13.56 5.92
CA ILE A 35 4.48 14.81 6.70
C ILE A 35 3.04 15.29 6.97
N LYS A 36 2.11 15.07 6.04
CA LYS A 36 0.72 15.53 6.18
C LYS A 36 -0.07 14.71 7.20
N TYR A 37 0.09 13.38 7.21
CA TYR A 37 -0.74 12.49 8.01
C TYR A 37 -0.11 12.05 9.32
N HIS A 38 1.23 12.17 9.47
CA HIS A 38 2.04 11.87 10.67
C HIS A 38 1.94 10.45 11.27
N ASN A 39 0.83 9.74 11.08
CA ASN A 39 0.53 8.42 11.63
C ASN A 39 0.86 7.31 10.63
N LEU A 40 0.73 7.58 9.33
CA LEU A 40 1.16 6.65 8.28
C LEU A 40 2.66 6.42 8.33
N SER A 41 3.11 5.19 8.10
CA SER A 41 4.52 4.95 7.81
C SER A 41 4.90 5.51 6.43
N PHE A 42 6.20 5.57 6.13
CA PHE A 42 6.64 5.94 4.78
C PHE A 42 6.16 4.91 3.74
N ALA A 43 6.09 3.63 4.09
CA ALA A 43 5.61 2.59 3.17
C ALA A 43 4.11 2.79 2.86
N ASP A 44 3.30 3.09 3.88
CA ASP A 44 1.87 3.35 3.69
C ASP A 44 1.64 4.64 2.92
N SER A 45 2.47 5.66 3.16
CA SER A 45 2.46 6.89 2.37
C SER A 45 2.80 6.64 0.90
N VAL A 46 3.68 5.69 0.59
CA VAL A 46 3.93 5.24 -0.79
C VAL A 46 2.68 4.55 -1.35
N SER A 47 2.06 3.62 -0.61
CA SER A 47 0.82 2.94 -1.03
C SER A 47 -0.29 3.94 -1.37
N VAL A 48 -0.49 4.96 -0.53
CA VAL A 48 -1.46 6.05 -0.78
C VAL A 48 -1.18 6.79 -2.10
N GLU A 49 0.08 7.10 -2.40
CA GLU A 49 0.43 7.77 -3.65
C GLU A 49 0.29 6.87 -4.88
N ILE A 50 0.50 5.55 -4.73
CA ILE A 50 0.19 4.56 -5.78
C ILE A 50 -1.31 4.55 -6.05
N MET A 51 -2.12 4.47 -5.00
CA MET A 51 -3.58 4.46 -5.11
C MET A 51 -4.09 5.72 -5.80
N LYS A 52 -3.58 6.91 -5.44
CA LYS A 52 -3.90 8.18 -6.12
C LYS A 52 -3.50 8.16 -7.59
N LEU A 53 -2.31 7.66 -7.92
CA LEU A 53 -1.81 7.59 -9.29
C LEU A 53 -2.67 6.68 -10.17
N MET A 54 -3.14 5.57 -9.60
CA MET A 54 -3.91 4.54 -10.30
C MET A 54 -5.43 4.71 -10.19
N ASN A 55 -5.88 5.75 -9.47
CA ASN A 55 -7.29 5.98 -9.16
C ASN A 55 -7.95 4.78 -8.46
N ILE A 56 -7.25 4.19 -7.49
CA ILE A 56 -7.73 3.14 -6.59
C ILE A 56 -8.27 3.80 -5.33
N HIS A 57 -9.46 3.39 -4.90
CA HIS A 57 -10.17 3.97 -3.76
C HIS A 57 -10.41 3.00 -2.61
N GLU A 58 -10.08 1.72 -2.78
CA GLU A 58 -10.32 0.68 -1.79
C GLU A 58 -9.01 -0.02 -1.45
N ILE A 59 -8.81 -0.32 -0.17
CA ILE A 59 -7.64 -1.07 0.32
C ILE A 59 -8.07 -2.12 1.34
N ASP A 60 -7.58 -3.34 1.19
CA ASP A 60 -7.65 -4.36 2.23
C ASP A 60 -6.38 -4.24 3.09
N SER A 61 -6.55 -3.82 4.35
CA SER A 61 -5.44 -3.60 5.28
C SER A 61 -5.88 -3.78 6.73
N PHE A 62 -4.99 -4.38 7.52
CA PHE A 62 -5.15 -4.48 8.98
C PHE A 62 -4.77 -3.19 9.71
N ASP A 63 -4.18 -2.21 9.01
CA ASP A 63 -3.78 -0.93 9.59
C ASP A 63 -4.93 0.08 9.50
N GLU A 64 -5.39 0.56 10.66
CA GLU A 64 -6.47 1.55 10.76
C GLU A 64 -6.04 2.96 10.37
N ASP A 65 -4.74 3.25 10.26
CA ASP A 65 -4.26 4.59 9.90
C ASP A 65 -4.68 5.00 8.46
N PHE A 66 -5.03 4.04 7.60
CA PHE A 66 -5.61 4.31 6.29
C PHE A 66 -7.00 4.97 6.34
N ASP A 67 -7.74 4.86 7.44
CA ASP A 67 -9.07 5.45 7.61
C ASP A 67 -9.02 6.99 7.68
N GLN A 68 -7.82 7.59 7.79
CA GLN A 68 -7.60 9.03 7.86
C GLN A 68 -7.41 9.71 6.49
N GLU A 69 -7.15 8.94 5.43
CA GLU A 69 -6.91 9.49 4.08
C GLU A 69 -8.23 9.69 3.32
N LYS A 70 -8.43 10.89 2.79
CA LYS A 70 -9.66 11.23 2.07
C LYS A 70 -9.65 10.55 0.70
N GLY A 71 -10.68 9.75 0.45
CA GLY A 71 -10.86 9.05 -0.83
C GLY A 71 -10.23 7.66 -0.88
N ILE A 72 -9.79 7.14 0.28
CA ILE A 72 -9.47 5.75 0.51
C ILE A 72 -10.50 5.16 1.47
N LEU A 73 -11.05 4.00 1.11
CA LEU A 73 -11.94 3.19 1.91
C LEU A 73 -11.20 1.90 2.29
N ARG A 74 -11.02 1.65 3.58
CA ARG A 74 -10.47 0.38 4.04
C ARG A 74 -11.57 -0.67 4.10
N LEU A 75 -11.29 -1.84 3.54
CA LEU A 75 -12.14 -3.02 3.60
C LEU A 75 -11.87 -3.79 4.92
N HIS A 76 -12.89 -4.46 5.45
CA HIS A 76 -12.85 -5.19 6.73
C HIS A 76 -13.13 -6.68 6.54
#